data_AF-A0A2A2LAQ8-F1
#
_entry.id   AF-A0A2A2LAQ8-F1
#
_cell.length_a   1.000
_cell.length_b   1.000
_cell.length_c   1.000
_cell.angle_alpha   90.00
_cell.angle_beta   90.00
_cell.angle_gamma   90.00
#
_symmetry.space_group_name_H-M   'P 1'
#
loop_
_entity.id
_entity.type
_entity.pdbx_description
1 polymer ?
#
loop_
_entity_poly.entity_id
_entity_poly.type
_entity_poly.pdbx_seq_one_letter_code
_entity_poly.pdbx_strand_id
1 'polypeptide(L)'
;MLVEDISIPLIAQVYDWDRFCSDDFMGEAQIDLSKFRWFDTVECDLSLIDPNETADLGQITVNIVISPLTVEEKDVFLQKSYRGVLSEAQRKREKLVQVWKAVVNILLIEGRNIQFDFCNTTNPLDPYCKFKIGQEKYKSKICNRTSEPNWVEQFDMHIYDETIEELEIMCVDRKSNKTIGKTKIDLSRFERDETVQRWYDLDPIGSILLLITISGRQSTHTVVDLSEFTQNDVRNAIIAKYDIPRTLSDMKDVGFLSVKVFRADNLPSKDLGGKSDPFVVIELVNTRLQTHTEYKTLAPQWNKLFTFMVKDIHTCLDVTVYDEDPNNKFEFIGRVSIPLLAIRNGERRWYALKDRKLTQRVKGEILLEIDLIYNPIRAALRTFNPKEKKYFVKNPKFKAALFRATVMQLKEFVMEIISWKDYAQSCFNWHSTTRSITAFVVYIFAVCYMELYHVPLGLLFLLFRGYVYRRISDNLRIPPDSPRIDLKIHKSDANNKNVKKEAQNQSSLLETISSVQDTLTVVQTSLVFITALLDRIKKYAIYGS
;
A
#
# COMPACT_ATOMS: atom_id res chain seq x y z
N MET A 1 -17.11 33.83 -33.61
CA MET A 1 -18.02 34.40 -34.63
C MET A 1 -17.25 34.49 -35.94
N LEU A 2 -17.86 34.17 -37.08
CA LEU A 2 -17.24 34.39 -38.39
C LEU A 2 -17.58 35.81 -38.84
N VAL A 3 -16.56 36.57 -39.25
CA VAL A 3 -16.70 37.92 -39.79
C VAL A 3 -16.13 37.89 -41.20
N GLU A 4 -16.95 38.21 -42.20
CA GLU A 4 -16.52 38.21 -43.60
C GLU A 4 -15.89 39.55 -44.02
N ASP A 5 -16.28 40.64 -43.36
CA ASP A 5 -15.77 41.98 -43.60
C ASP A 5 -15.50 42.71 -42.28
N ILE A 6 -14.25 43.13 -42.09
CA ILE A 6 -13.75 43.80 -40.88
C ILE A 6 -14.15 45.29 -40.86
N SER A 7 -14.55 45.85 -42.00
CA SER A 7 -15.01 47.24 -42.10
C SER A 7 -16.44 47.46 -41.57
N ILE A 8 -17.17 46.37 -41.33
CA ILE A 8 -18.52 46.41 -40.77
C ILE A 8 -18.39 46.36 -39.24
N PRO A 9 -18.94 47.35 -38.50
CA PRO A 9 -18.90 47.33 -37.04
C PRO A 9 -19.71 46.14 -36.51
N LEU A 10 -19.14 45.44 -35.53
CA LEU A 10 -19.82 44.37 -34.81
C LEU A 10 -20.82 44.98 -33.83
N ILE A 11 -22.05 44.47 -33.82
CA ILE A 11 -23.08 44.90 -32.89
C ILE A 11 -23.19 43.85 -31.78
N ALA A 12 -22.93 44.25 -30.55
CA ALA A 12 -23.10 43.43 -29.35
C ALA A 12 -24.36 43.87 -28.61
N GLN A 13 -25.36 43.00 -28.54
CA GLN A 13 -26.60 43.22 -27.79
C GLN A 13 -26.58 42.37 -26.53
N VAL A 14 -26.88 43.00 -25.40
CA VAL A 14 -26.90 42.35 -24.08
C VAL A 14 -28.35 42.16 -23.66
N TYR A 15 -28.66 40.97 -23.15
CA TYR A 15 -29.99 40.62 -22.65
C TYR A 15 -29.89 40.02 -21.25
N ASP A 16 -30.86 40.31 -20.39
CA ASP A 16 -31.02 39.64 -19.09
C ASP A 16 -31.69 38.29 -19.32
N TRP A 17 -31.01 37.22 -18.92
CA TRP A 17 -31.48 35.86 -19.20
C TRP A 17 -32.52 35.42 -18.18
N ASP A 18 -33.76 35.29 -18.63
CA ASP A 18 -34.89 34.94 -17.77
C ASP A 18 -35.43 33.54 -18.04
N ARG A 19 -35.63 32.78 -16.96
CA ARG A 19 -35.93 31.34 -17.05
C ARG A 19 -37.35 31.01 -17.50
N PHE A 20 -38.26 32.00 -17.50
CA PHE A 20 -39.70 31.81 -17.72
C PHE A 20 -40.36 32.87 -18.61
N CYS A 21 -39.62 33.87 -19.10
CA CYS A 21 -40.10 34.93 -20.02
C CYS A 21 -39.06 35.18 -21.13
N SER A 22 -39.42 36.00 -22.13
CA SER A 22 -38.47 36.48 -23.14
C SER A 22 -37.40 37.35 -22.49
N ASP A 23 -36.13 37.10 -22.82
CA ASP A 23 -34.99 37.83 -22.28
C ASP A 23 -35.12 39.35 -22.51
N ASP A 24 -34.95 40.14 -21.45
CA ASP A 24 -35.12 41.60 -21.48
C ASP A 24 -33.87 42.28 -22.07
N PHE A 25 -34.05 43.28 -22.94
CA PHE A 25 -32.94 44.00 -23.56
C PHE A 25 -32.26 44.93 -22.55
N MET A 26 -30.95 44.77 -22.37
CA MET A 26 -30.14 45.55 -21.42
C MET A 26 -29.25 46.60 -22.09
N GLY A 27 -29.17 46.62 -23.42
CA GLY A 27 -28.44 47.63 -24.18
C GLY A 27 -27.59 47.07 -25.33
N GLU A 28 -27.16 47.96 -26.22
CA GLU A 28 -26.36 47.66 -27.39
C GLU A 28 -25.03 48.43 -27.36
N ALA A 29 -23.96 47.78 -27.83
CA ALA A 29 -22.67 48.42 -28.07
C ALA A 29 -22.15 48.07 -29.47
N GLN A 30 -21.59 49.07 -30.15
CA GLN A 30 -20.96 48.90 -31.46
C GLN A 30 -19.44 48.84 -31.33
N ILE A 31 -18.84 47.84 -31.97
CA ILE A 31 -17.40 47.57 -31.92
C ILE A 31 -16.85 47.68 -33.33
N ASP A 32 -16.00 48.67 -33.55
CA ASP A 32 -15.32 48.87 -34.83
C ASP A 32 -14.10 47.96 -34.92
N LEU A 33 -14.23 46.87 -35.69
CA LEU A 33 -13.18 45.84 -35.83
C LEU A 33 -11.95 46.33 -36.62
N SER A 34 -12.06 47.44 -37.35
CA SER A 34 -10.96 48.02 -38.12
C SER A 34 -9.79 48.53 -37.26
N LYS A 35 -10.04 48.75 -35.96
CA LYS A 35 -9.06 49.28 -35.00
C LYS A 35 -8.16 48.21 -34.39
N PHE A 36 -8.43 46.93 -34.62
CA PHE A 36 -7.72 45.82 -33.99
C PHE A 36 -6.65 45.23 -34.92
N ARG A 37 -5.49 44.90 -34.34
CA ARG A 37 -4.43 44.15 -35.03
C ARG A 37 -4.69 42.66 -34.95
N TRP A 38 -4.22 41.92 -35.95
CA TRP A 38 -4.38 40.46 -35.97
C TRP A 38 -3.56 39.80 -34.85
N PHE A 39 -4.15 38.77 -34.24
CA PHE A 39 -3.57 37.96 -33.17
C PHE A 39 -3.27 38.66 -31.83
N ASP A 40 -3.56 39.96 -31.74
CA ASP A 40 -3.47 40.70 -30.48
C ASP A 40 -4.77 40.59 -29.69
N THR A 41 -4.65 40.28 -28.40
CA THR A 41 -5.77 40.32 -27.45
C THR A 41 -5.90 41.74 -26.93
N VAL A 42 -7.00 42.41 -27.27
CA VAL A 42 -7.30 43.76 -26.80
C VAL A 42 -8.54 43.69 -25.91
N GLU A 43 -8.39 44.22 -24.69
CA GLU A 43 -9.48 44.43 -23.74
C GLU A 43 -10.19 45.75 -24.11
N CYS A 44 -11.51 45.69 -24.29
CA CYS A 44 -12.33 46.83 -24.68
C CYS A 44 -13.48 47.00 -23.71
N ASP A 45 -13.56 48.19 -23.11
CA ASP A 45 -14.67 48.56 -22.26
C ASP A 45 -15.74 49.30 -23.07
N LEU A 46 -16.87 48.66 -23.27
CA LEU A 46 -17.96 49.11 -24.12
C LEU A 46 -19.13 49.61 -23.26
N SER A 47 -19.46 50.90 -23.38
CA SER A 47 -20.64 51.48 -22.76
C SER A 47 -21.90 51.07 -23.53
N LEU A 48 -22.90 50.56 -22.83
CA LEU A 48 -24.18 50.14 -23.40
C LEU A 48 -25.08 51.34 -23.66
N ILE A 49 -25.73 51.36 -24.83
CA ILE A 49 -26.63 52.41 -25.27
C ILE A 49 -27.95 51.75 -25.70
N ASP A 50 -29.09 52.27 -25.27
CA ASP A 50 -30.40 51.93 -25.83
C ASP A 50 -30.86 53.09 -26.72
N PRO A 51 -31.26 52.85 -27.98
CA PRO A 51 -31.88 53.87 -28.83
C PRO A 51 -33.12 54.54 -28.20
N ASN A 52 -33.80 53.89 -27.25
CA ASN A 52 -35.07 54.33 -26.67
C ASN A 52 -34.97 54.97 -25.27
N GLU A 53 -33.86 54.81 -24.55
CA GLU A 53 -33.67 55.36 -23.20
C GLU A 53 -32.36 56.16 -23.09
N THR A 54 -32.41 57.35 -22.49
CA THR A 54 -31.24 58.22 -22.27
C THR A 54 -30.51 57.95 -20.95
N ALA A 55 -30.73 56.78 -20.33
CA ALA A 55 -30.10 56.39 -19.08
C ALA A 55 -28.76 55.68 -19.33
N ASP A 56 -27.82 55.83 -18.39
CA ASP A 56 -26.54 55.10 -18.43
C ASP A 56 -26.79 53.63 -18.05
N LEU A 57 -26.73 52.74 -19.05
CA LEU A 57 -27.08 51.31 -18.94
C LEU A 57 -25.88 50.44 -18.51
N GLY A 58 -24.76 51.06 -18.16
CA GLY A 58 -23.56 50.39 -17.67
C GLY A 58 -22.55 50.04 -18.75
N GLN A 59 -21.52 49.29 -18.36
CA GLN A 59 -20.35 48.99 -19.20
C GLN A 59 -20.04 47.49 -19.19
N ILE A 60 -19.72 46.93 -20.35
CA ILE A 60 -19.23 45.56 -20.49
C ILE A 60 -17.75 45.59 -20.91
N THR A 61 -16.94 44.74 -20.29
CA THR A 61 -15.54 44.55 -20.68
C THR A 61 -15.42 43.27 -21.49
N VAL A 62 -14.93 43.38 -22.72
CA VAL A 62 -14.81 42.25 -23.66
C VAL A 62 -13.37 42.14 -24.15
N ASN A 63 -12.85 40.90 -24.18
CA ASN A 63 -11.55 40.60 -24.78
C ASN A 63 -11.76 40.12 -26.22
N ILE A 64 -11.18 40.85 -27.18
CA ILE A 64 -11.35 40.58 -28.61
C ILE A 64 -10.02 40.14 -29.21
N VAL A 65 -10.06 39.03 -29.95
CA VAL A 65 -8.92 38.49 -30.72
C VAL A 65 -9.39 38.23 -32.14
N ILE A 66 -8.75 38.86 -33.13
CA ILE A 66 -9.02 38.63 -34.54
C ILE A 66 -7.95 37.68 -35.09
N SER A 67 -8.37 36.53 -35.63
CA SER A 67 -7.48 35.56 -36.29
C SER A 67 -8.02 35.21 -37.68
N PRO A 68 -7.18 35.22 -38.73
CA PRO A 68 -7.57 34.72 -40.05
C PRO A 68 -7.72 33.20 -40.00
N LEU A 69 -8.81 32.68 -40.58
CA LEU A 69 -9.04 31.24 -40.71
C LEU A 69 -8.75 30.78 -42.14
N THR A 70 -8.22 29.56 -42.26
CA THR A 70 -8.14 28.86 -43.55
C THR A 70 -9.51 28.31 -43.98
N VAL A 71 -9.66 27.95 -45.26
CA VAL A 71 -10.94 27.43 -45.80
C VAL A 71 -11.36 26.14 -45.08
N GLU A 72 -10.41 25.26 -44.77
CA GLU A 72 -10.65 24.01 -44.03
C GLU A 72 -11.12 24.28 -42.59
N GLU A 73 -10.55 25.27 -41.92
CA GLU A 73 -10.94 25.66 -40.57
C GLU A 73 -12.30 26.39 -40.54
N LYS A 74 -12.62 27.17 -41.59
CA LYS A 74 -13.95 27.79 -41.78
C LYS A 74 -15.04 26.71 -41.85
N ASP A 75 -14.82 25.65 -42.61
CA ASP A 75 -15.78 24.55 -42.76
C ASP A 75 -15.96 23.77 -41.44
N VAL A 76 -14.88 23.52 -40.70
CA VAL A 76 -14.93 22.90 -39.36
C VAL A 76 -15.68 23.80 -38.37
N PHE A 77 -15.51 25.12 -38.45
CA PHE A 77 -16.23 26.07 -37.60
C PHE A 77 -17.74 26.07 -37.91
N LEU A 78 -18.11 26.12 -39.19
CA LEU A 78 -19.50 26.03 -39.64
C LEU A 78 -20.16 24.70 -39.23
N GLN A 79 -19.38 23.61 -39.22
CA GLN A 79 -19.80 22.32 -38.68
C GLN A 79 -19.94 22.28 -37.15
N LYS A 80 -19.41 23.25 -36.42
CA LYS A 80 -19.62 23.34 -34.96
C LYS A 80 -20.71 24.35 -34.61
N SER A 81 -20.94 25.36 -35.45
CA SER A 81 -21.82 26.49 -35.15
C SER A 81 -23.31 26.23 -35.30
N TYR A 82 -23.75 25.17 -36.00
CA TYR A 82 -25.17 24.82 -36.12
C TYR A 82 -25.84 24.35 -34.81
N ARG A 83 -25.08 24.22 -33.72
CA ARG A 83 -25.64 23.93 -32.38
C ARG A 83 -25.85 25.15 -31.49
N GLY A 84 -25.66 26.37 -32.02
CA GLY A 84 -25.57 27.56 -31.19
C GLY A 84 -24.29 27.50 -30.38
N VAL A 85 -23.55 28.62 -30.33
CA VAL A 85 -22.41 28.75 -29.42
C VAL A 85 -22.99 28.91 -28.02
N LEU A 86 -23.47 27.80 -27.43
CA LEU A 86 -23.46 27.65 -25.99
C LEU A 86 -22.01 27.88 -25.61
N SER A 87 -21.76 29.00 -24.93
CA SER A 87 -20.57 29.21 -24.12
C SER A 87 -20.14 27.84 -23.61
N GLU A 88 -18.96 27.38 -24.01
CA GLU A 88 -18.25 26.39 -23.23
C GLU A 88 -18.06 27.07 -21.87
N ALA A 89 -19.08 26.98 -21.01
CA ALA A 89 -18.93 27.10 -19.59
C ALA A 89 -17.81 26.12 -19.30
N GLN A 90 -16.60 26.66 -19.12
CA GLN A 90 -15.37 25.91 -18.92
C GLN A 90 -15.72 24.73 -18.03
N ARG A 91 -15.65 23.57 -18.65
CA ARG A 91 -16.31 22.35 -18.21
C ARG A 91 -15.65 21.92 -16.91
N LYS A 92 -16.13 22.47 -15.79
CA LYS A 92 -15.44 22.54 -14.50
C LYS A 92 -14.06 23.22 -14.61
N ARG A 93 -13.68 23.96 -13.57
CA ARG A 93 -12.27 24.01 -13.16
C ARG A 93 -11.76 22.58 -13.26
N GLU A 94 -10.96 22.25 -14.28
CA GLU A 94 -9.96 21.23 -14.09
C GLU A 94 -9.24 21.73 -12.85
N LYS A 95 -9.49 21.10 -11.70
CA LYS A 95 -8.58 21.25 -10.57
C LYS A 95 -7.24 20.96 -11.22
N LEU A 96 -6.39 21.97 -11.38
CA LEU A 96 -4.97 21.75 -11.58
C LEU A 96 -4.64 20.72 -10.52
N VAL A 97 -4.45 19.47 -10.95
CA VAL A 97 -4.10 18.38 -10.05
C VAL A 97 -2.73 18.83 -9.57
N GLN A 98 -2.70 19.40 -8.37
CA GLN A 98 -1.50 19.96 -7.81
C GLN A 98 -0.57 18.77 -7.64
N VAL A 99 0.41 18.64 -8.53
CA VAL A 99 1.33 17.51 -8.51
C VAL A 99 2.20 17.69 -7.27
N TRP A 100 2.14 16.73 -6.36
CA TRP A 100 2.98 16.72 -5.18
C TRP A 100 4.44 16.46 -5.58
N LYS A 101 5.38 17.07 -4.84
CA LYS A 101 6.82 16.95 -5.10
C LYS A 101 7.46 15.80 -4.36
N ALA A 102 6.95 15.47 -3.18
CA ALA A 102 7.47 14.40 -2.33
C ALA A 102 6.35 13.79 -1.48
N VAL A 103 6.56 12.56 -1.02
CA VAL A 103 5.66 11.86 -0.11
C VAL A 103 6.39 11.52 1.18
N VAL A 104 5.78 11.88 2.29
CA VAL A 104 6.23 11.60 3.63
C VAL A 104 5.45 10.41 4.15
N ASN A 105 6.13 9.29 4.27
CA ASN A 105 5.61 8.12 4.95
C ASN A 105 5.89 8.26 6.46
N ILE A 106 4.83 8.17 7.27
CA ILE A 106 4.90 8.28 8.72
C ILE A 106 4.29 7.03 9.32
N LEU A 107 5.10 6.28 10.06
CA LEU A 107 4.65 5.17 10.86
C LEU A 107 4.69 5.56 12.34
N LEU A 108 3.49 5.74 12.92
CA LEU A 108 3.27 5.97 14.34
C LEU A 108 3.29 4.63 15.06
N ILE A 109 4.31 4.41 15.89
CA ILE A 109 4.51 3.13 16.57
C ILE A 109 3.84 3.17 17.95
N GLU A 110 4.49 3.79 18.92
CA GLU A 110 4.07 3.82 20.32
C GLU A 110 4.29 5.20 20.94
N GLY A 111 3.60 5.49 22.04
CA GLY A 111 3.78 6.67 22.88
C GLY A 111 4.19 6.27 24.29
N ARG A 112 4.95 7.13 24.95
CA ARG A 112 5.39 6.96 26.34
C ARG A 112 5.06 8.19 27.16
N ASN A 113 4.71 7.97 28.42
CA ASN A 113 4.47 9.02 29.40
C ASN A 113 3.44 10.07 28.93
N ILE A 114 2.40 9.63 28.22
CA ILE A 114 1.36 10.53 27.70
C ILE A 114 0.38 10.80 28.84
N GLN A 115 0.47 12.00 29.43
CA GLN A 115 -0.32 12.41 30.59
C GLN A 115 -0.60 13.92 30.57
N PHE A 116 -1.65 14.36 31.29
CA PHE A 116 -2.01 15.78 31.35
C PHE A 116 -1.17 16.60 32.34
N ASP A 117 -0.72 16.00 33.45
CA ASP A 117 0.04 16.65 34.53
C ASP A 117 0.88 15.62 35.32
N PHE A 118 1.91 16.09 36.05
CA PHE A 118 2.71 15.27 36.99
C PHE A 118 1.91 14.77 38.21
N CYS A 119 0.72 15.33 38.44
CA CYS A 119 -0.14 14.98 39.56
C CYS A 119 -1.09 13.86 39.16
N ASN A 120 -0.86 12.67 39.73
CA ASN A 120 -1.68 11.46 39.64
C ASN A 120 -3.19 11.75 39.57
N THR A 121 -3.71 11.95 38.36
CA THR A 121 -5.14 11.90 38.11
C THR A 121 -5.43 10.58 37.43
N THR A 122 -6.12 9.74 38.19
CA THR A 122 -6.55 8.36 37.92
C THR A 122 -7.56 8.22 36.79
N ASN A 123 -7.55 9.12 35.80
CA ASN A 123 -8.46 9.06 34.67
C ASN A 123 -7.76 8.41 33.46
N PRO A 124 -8.20 7.23 33.02
CA PRO A 124 -7.55 6.53 31.93
C PRO A 124 -7.81 7.24 30.61
N LEU A 125 -6.72 7.74 29.99
CA LEU A 125 -6.72 8.54 28.77
C LEU A 125 -6.99 7.70 27.53
N ASP A 126 -7.61 8.33 26.53
CA ASP A 126 -7.84 7.75 25.21
C ASP A 126 -7.05 8.53 24.14
N PRO A 127 -5.70 8.43 24.12
CA PRO A 127 -4.88 9.25 23.24
C PRO A 127 -4.98 8.86 21.76
N TYR A 128 -4.98 9.88 20.92
CA TYR A 128 -4.81 9.78 19.47
C TYR A 128 -3.99 10.96 18.95
N CYS A 129 -3.25 10.75 17.86
CA CYS A 129 -2.41 11.76 17.24
C CYS A 129 -3.09 12.35 16.00
N LYS A 130 -2.96 13.66 15.83
CA LYS A 130 -3.30 14.39 14.61
C LYS A 130 -2.00 14.81 13.94
N PHE A 131 -1.90 14.54 12.65
CA PHE A 131 -0.77 14.94 11.82
C PHE A 131 -1.23 16.01 10.84
N LYS A 132 -0.40 16.99 10.59
CA LYS A 132 -0.66 18.05 9.61
C LYS A 132 0.61 18.42 8.87
N ILE A 133 0.54 18.43 7.55
CA ILE A 133 1.56 18.97 6.64
C ILE A 133 0.84 19.88 5.64
N GLY A 134 1.15 21.16 5.64
CA GLY A 134 0.46 22.15 4.79
C GLY A 134 -1.06 22.09 4.94
N GLN A 135 -1.75 21.64 3.88
CA GLN A 135 -3.20 21.47 3.83
C GLN A 135 -3.68 20.06 4.22
N GLU A 136 -2.81 19.05 4.17
CA GLU A 136 -3.16 17.67 4.52
C GLU A 136 -3.24 17.48 6.02
N LYS A 137 -4.27 16.75 6.46
CA LYS A 137 -4.54 16.47 7.87
C LYS A 137 -4.97 15.02 8.04
N TYR A 138 -4.29 14.29 8.91
CA TYR A 138 -4.60 12.91 9.25
C TYR A 138 -4.83 12.74 10.74
N LYS A 139 -5.60 11.72 11.10
CA LYS A 139 -5.90 11.35 12.49
C LYS A 139 -5.62 9.87 12.67
N SER A 140 -4.93 9.51 13.74
CA SER A 140 -4.73 8.12 14.12
C SER A 140 -5.97 7.49 14.73
N LYS A 141 -5.91 6.18 14.88
CA LYS A 141 -6.78 5.43 15.78
C LYS A 141 -6.63 5.93 17.20
N ILE A 142 -7.69 5.74 17.97
CA ILE A 142 -7.71 6.03 19.40
C ILE A 142 -7.27 4.76 20.13
N CYS A 143 -6.27 4.89 20.99
CA CYS A 143 -5.92 3.86 21.96
C CYS A 143 -6.67 4.17 23.25
N ASN A 144 -7.46 3.23 23.76
CA ASN A 144 -8.31 3.51 24.92
C ASN A 144 -7.61 3.14 26.22
N ARG A 145 -7.85 3.96 27.24
CA ARG A 145 -7.47 3.77 28.63
C ARG A 145 -5.98 3.46 28.82
N THR A 146 -5.10 4.21 28.18
CA THR A 146 -3.64 3.98 28.27
C THR A 146 -2.85 5.29 28.23
N SER A 147 -1.79 5.35 29.04
CA SER A 147 -0.72 6.37 29.00
C SER A 147 0.48 5.95 28.15
N GLU A 148 0.50 4.68 27.72
CA GLU A 148 1.49 4.09 26.82
C GLU A 148 0.77 3.46 25.61
N PRO A 149 0.22 4.28 24.71
CA PRO A 149 -0.50 3.81 23.54
C PRO A 149 0.42 3.14 22.53
N ASN A 150 -0.07 2.07 21.91
CA ASN A 150 0.58 1.39 20.80
C ASN A 150 -0.36 1.44 19.58
N TRP A 151 -0.09 2.35 18.65
CA TRP A 151 -0.96 2.61 17.50
C TRP A 151 -0.64 1.71 16.31
N VAL A 152 0.66 1.54 16.02
CA VAL A 152 1.19 0.83 14.86
C VAL A 152 0.43 1.17 13.57
N GLU A 153 0.39 2.46 13.25
CA GLU A 153 -0.40 2.99 12.15
C GLU A 153 0.46 3.77 11.16
N GLN A 154 0.23 3.53 9.88
CA GLN A 154 0.98 4.13 8.79
C GLN A 154 0.12 5.16 8.06
N PHE A 155 0.71 6.33 7.81
CA PHE A 155 0.14 7.44 7.05
C PHE A 155 1.06 7.80 5.90
N ASP A 156 0.48 8.13 4.76
CA ASP A 156 1.18 8.67 3.60
C ASP A 156 0.64 10.09 3.39
N MET A 157 1.51 11.09 3.49
CA MET A 157 1.17 12.50 3.30
C MET A 157 2.02 13.12 2.19
N HIS A 158 1.46 14.07 1.45
CA HIS A 158 2.07 14.67 0.28
C HIS A 158 2.54 16.11 0.55
N ILE A 159 3.75 16.44 0.07
CA ILE A 159 4.31 17.79 0.09
C ILE A 159 4.05 18.42 -1.29
N TYR A 160 3.29 19.51 -1.33
CA TYR A 160 2.96 20.23 -2.55
C TYR A 160 3.77 21.53 -2.75
N ASP A 161 4.23 22.14 -1.65
CA ASP A 161 4.90 23.44 -1.63
C ASP A 161 6.27 23.32 -0.93
N GLU A 162 7.30 23.93 -1.49
CA GLU A 162 8.66 23.93 -0.92
C GLU A 162 8.78 24.82 0.31
N THR A 163 7.82 25.73 0.53
CA THR A 163 7.87 26.66 1.65
C THR A 163 7.48 26.04 2.99
N ILE A 164 6.73 24.92 2.98
CA ILE A 164 6.21 24.28 4.19
C ILE A 164 6.70 22.82 4.26
N GLU A 165 7.87 22.63 4.89
CA GLU A 165 8.46 21.33 5.19
C GLU A 165 8.33 20.96 6.69
N GLU A 166 7.43 21.59 7.44
CA GLU A 166 7.19 21.23 8.84
C GLU A 166 6.04 20.23 8.99
N LEU A 167 6.31 19.11 9.66
CA LEU A 167 5.31 18.16 10.13
C LEU A 167 4.84 18.56 11.54
N GLU A 168 3.59 19.00 11.64
CA GLU A 168 2.95 19.30 12.92
C GLU A 168 2.24 18.06 13.47
N ILE A 169 2.54 17.69 14.71
CA ILE A 169 1.94 16.54 15.38
C ILE A 169 1.31 17.00 16.70
N MET A 170 0.10 16.53 16.95
CA MET A 170 -0.66 16.87 18.14
C MET A 170 -1.28 15.62 18.74
N CYS A 171 -0.89 15.28 19.97
CA CYS A 171 -1.53 14.23 20.73
C CYS A 171 -2.73 14.81 21.50
N VAL A 172 -3.89 14.18 21.37
CA VAL A 172 -5.17 14.63 21.93
C VAL A 172 -5.84 13.46 22.64
N ASP A 173 -6.43 13.71 23.79
CA ASP A 173 -7.30 12.75 24.45
C ASP A 173 -8.72 12.83 23.86
N ARG A 174 -9.30 11.69 23.49
CA ARG A 174 -10.66 11.65 22.96
C ARG A 174 -11.71 12.08 23.99
N LYS A 175 -11.56 11.68 25.27
CA LYS A 175 -12.59 11.90 26.31
C LYS A 175 -12.71 13.36 26.69
N SER A 176 -11.59 13.99 27.01
CA SER A 176 -11.55 15.41 27.41
C SER A 176 -11.46 16.35 26.22
N ASN A 177 -11.15 15.86 25.02
CA ASN A 177 -10.84 16.64 23.81
C ASN A 177 -9.72 17.68 24.05
N LYS A 178 -8.91 17.49 25.09
CA LYS A 178 -7.77 18.34 25.43
C LYS A 178 -6.51 17.85 24.74
N THR A 179 -5.68 18.80 24.30
CA THR A 179 -4.37 18.50 23.72
C THR A 179 -3.42 18.10 24.84
N ILE A 180 -2.85 16.91 24.74
CA ILE A 180 -1.90 16.38 25.72
C ILE A 180 -0.52 16.97 25.45
N GLY A 181 -0.12 17.02 24.18
CA GLY A 181 1.12 17.67 23.79
C GLY A 181 1.25 17.85 22.28
N LYS A 182 2.19 18.69 21.88
CA LYS A 182 2.45 19.06 20.48
C LYS A 182 3.94 18.92 20.18
N THR A 183 4.26 18.56 18.95
CA THR A 183 5.63 18.59 18.45
C THR A 183 5.64 19.02 17.00
N LYS A 184 6.71 19.68 16.60
CA LYS A 184 6.96 20.12 15.22
C LYS A 184 8.27 19.51 14.75
N ILE A 185 8.22 18.87 13.59
CA ILE A 185 9.37 18.18 13.02
C ILE A 185 9.71 18.84 11.69
N ASP A 186 10.93 19.35 11.61
CA ASP A 186 11.49 19.93 10.39
C ASP A 186 11.94 18.81 9.43
N LEU A 187 11.22 18.64 8.32
CA LEU A 187 11.46 17.59 7.34
C LEU A 187 12.69 17.86 6.45
N SER A 188 13.21 19.09 6.43
CA SER A 188 14.39 19.46 5.63
C SER A 188 15.66 18.75 6.08
N ARG A 189 15.71 18.32 7.35
CA ARG A 189 16.87 17.67 7.97
C ARG A 189 16.99 16.17 7.66
N PHE A 190 15.99 15.59 7.02
CA PHE A 190 15.98 14.17 6.71
C PHE A 190 16.72 13.94 5.39
N GLU A 191 17.64 12.98 5.39
CA GLU A 191 18.29 12.55 4.16
C GLU A 191 17.28 11.87 3.21
N ARG A 192 17.53 11.98 1.91
CA ARG A 192 16.64 11.42 0.88
C ARG A 192 16.60 9.90 0.96
N ASP A 193 15.40 9.34 0.86
CA ASP A 193 15.17 7.89 0.80
C ASP A 193 15.68 7.10 2.03
N GLU A 194 16.00 7.79 3.13
CA GLU A 194 16.34 7.19 4.41
C GLU A 194 15.11 7.13 5.33
N THR A 195 15.00 6.04 6.07
CA THR A 195 13.99 5.88 7.12
C THR A 195 14.61 6.16 8.48
N VAL A 196 14.18 7.25 9.12
CA VAL A 196 14.67 7.65 10.44
C VAL A 196 13.69 7.20 11.52
N GLN A 197 14.19 6.38 12.45
CA GLN A 197 13.47 5.98 13.65
C GLN A 197 13.92 6.86 14.82
N ARG A 198 12.99 7.60 15.45
CA ARG A 198 13.33 8.47 16.57
C ARG A 198 12.16 8.70 17.52
N TRP A 199 12.49 8.89 18.79
CA TRP A 199 11.59 9.43 19.80
C TRP A 199 11.49 10.96 19.65
N TYR A 200 10.28 11.47 19.56
CA TYR A 200 9.99 12.89 19.53
C TYR A 200 9.25 13.26 20.81
N ASP A 201 9.82 14.18 21.56
CA ASP A 201 9.18 14.69 22.78
C ASP A 201 8.04 15.64 22.40
N LEU A 202 6.96 15.53 23.16
CA LEU A 202 5.76 16.34 23.07
C LEU A 202 5.81 17.41 24.17
N ASP A 203 5.62 18.66 23.79
CA ASP A 203 5.45 19.75 24.75
C ASP A 203 3.98 19.81 25.19
N PRO A 204 3.64 19.74 26.49
CA PRO A 204 4.53 19.76 27.67
C PRO A 204 5.05 18.42 28.19
N ILE A 205 4.33 17.30 28.05
CA ILE A 205 4.75 15.99 28.59
C ILE A 205 4.36 14.85 27.64
N GLY A 206 5.30 13.93 27.44
CA GLY A 206 5.14 12.67 26.72
C GLY A 206 6.08 12.59 25.54
N SER A 207 6.31 11.38 25.04
CA SER A 207 7.15 11.16 23.87
C SER A 207 6.46 10.18 22.93
N ILE A 208 6.64 10.36 21.62
CA ILE A 208 6.11 9.45 20.60
C ILE A 208 7.24 8.89 19.76
N LEU A 209 7.14 7.60 19.46
CA LEU A 209 8.07 6.91 18.57
C LEU A 209 7.51 6.94 17.16
N LEU A 210 8.25 7.61 16.28
CA LEU A 210 7.92 7.73 14.88
C LEU A 210 9.02 7.12 14.02
N LEU A 211 8.59 6.56 12.90
CA LEU A 211 9.45 6.16 11.82
C LEU A 211 9.02 6.97 10.59
N ILE A 212 9.88 7.87 10.13
CA ILE A 212 9.59 8.81 9.04
C ILE A 212 10.49 8.50 7.86
N THR A 213 9.91 8.41 6.67
CA THR A 213 10.65 8.24 5.41
C THR A 213 10.15 9.26 4.39
N ILE A 214 11.06 10.02 3.78
CA ILE A 214 10.72 10.97 2.72
C ILE A 214 11.11 10.37 1.37
N SER A 215 10.13 10.21 0.48
CA SER A 215 10.31 9.65 -0.85
C SER A 215 9.96 10.67 -1.93
N GLY A 216 10.63 10.58 -3.08
CA GLY A 216 10.19 11.27 -4.29
C GLY A 216 10.70 12.71 -4.49
N ARG A 217 11.51 13.27 -3.57
CA ARG A 217 12.13 14.61 -3.74
C ARG A 217 12.95 14.63 -5.03
N GLN A 218 12.43 15.28 -6.08
CA GLN A 218 13.19 15.49 -7.31
C GLN A 218 14.43 16.33 -6.98
N SER A 219 15.58 15.95 -7.50
CA SER A 219 16.79 16.75 -7.38
C SER A 219 16.63 18.03 -8.20
N THR A 220 16.30 19.14 -7.55
CA THR A 220 16.35 20.48 -8.16
C THR A 220 17.78 20.97 -8.40
N HIS A 221 18.77 20.20 -7.95
CA HIS A 221 20.18 20.40 -8.27
C HIS A 221 20.75 19.14 -8.93
N THR A 222 21.52 19.33 -10.00
CA THR A 222 22.25 18.36 -10.83
C THR A 222 21.61 17.96 -12.17
N VAL A 223 21.42 18.95 -13.04
CA VAL A 223 22.10 18.84 -14.35
C VAL A 223 23.60 18.90 -14.04
N VAL A 224 24.19 17.77 -13.70
CA VAL A 224 25.64 17.57 -13.69
C VAL A 224 25.91 16.66 -14.87
N ASP A 225 26.74 17.13 -15.79
CA ASP A 225 27.20 16.39 -16.95
C ASP A 225 27.59 14.95 -16.56
N LEU A 226 26.87 13.98 -17.11
CA LEU A 226 27.00 12.54 -16.80
C LEU A 226 28.28 11.89 -17.35
N SER A 227 29.28 12.67 -17.79
CA SER A 227 30.46 12.14 -18.48
C SER A 227 31.67 11.85 -17.59
N GLU A 228 31.75 12.34 -16.34
CA GLU A 228 33.01 12.28 -15.57
C GLU A 228 32.98 11.52 -14.22
N PHE A 229 31.81 11.17 -13.68
CA PHE A 229 31.73 10.30 -12.49
C PHE A 229 30.96 9.04 -12.84
N THR A 230 31.68 7.95 -13.11
CA THR A 230 31.01 6.71 -13.52
C THR A 230 30.28 6.10 -12.32
N GLN A 231 29.07 5.60 -12.54
CA GLN A 231 28.29 4.85 -11.53
C GLN A 231 29.10 3.69 -10.90
N ASN A 232 30.14 3.23 -11.60
CA ASN A 232 31.08 2.23 -11.13
C ASN A 232 31.94 2.70 -9.95
N ASP A 233 32.33 3.98 -9.90
CA ASP A 233 33.17 4.50 -8.80
C ASP A 233 32.41 4.51 -7.47
N VAL A 234 31.15 4.92 -7.51
CA VAL A 234 30.23 4.85 -6.36
C VAL A 234 30.01 3.40 -5.93
N ARG A 235 29.76 2.50 -6.90
CA ARG A 235 29.62 1.06 -6.64
C ARG A 235 30.87 0.46 -6.01
N ASN A 236 32.05 0.80 -6.51
CA ASN A 236 33.33 0.31 -6.01
C ASN A 236 33.61 0.82 -4.59
N ALA A 237 33.28 2.07 -4.29
CA ALA A 237 33.36 2.61 -2.93
C ALA A 237 32.45 1.85 -1.95
N ILE A 238 31.24 1.48 -2.38
CA ILE A 238 30.31 0.66 -1.59
C ILE A 238 30.86 -0.76 -1.40
N ILE A 239 31.40 -1.39 -2.45
CA ILE A 239 32.05 -2.70 -2.34
C ILE A 239 33.18 -2.64 -1.31
N ALA A 240 34.04 -1.61 -1.37
CA ALA A 240 35.11 -1.41 -0.41
C ALA A 240 34.60 -1.17 1.02
N LYS A 241 33.39 -0.60 1.20
CA LYS A 241 32.75 -0.43 2.52
C LYS A 241 32.35 -1.78 3.14
N TYR A 242 31.81 -2.70 2.35
CA TYR A 242 31.32 -4.01 2.81
C TYR A 242 32.34 -5.14 2.66
N ASP A 243 33.57 -4.83 2.27
CA ASP A 243 34.63 -5.81 2.12
C ASP A 243 35.00 -6.48 3.46
N ILE A 244 35.57 -7.68 3.37
CA ILE A 244 35.96 -8.53 4.51
C ILE A 244 36.86 -7.80 5.55
N PRO A 245 37.88 -7.00 5.18
CA PRO A 245 38.73 -6.35 6.18
C PRO A 245 38.00 -5.29 7.02
N ARG A 246 36.85 -4.78 6.58
CA ARG A 246 36.06 -3.80 7.34
C ARG A 246 34.95 -4.43 8.18
N THR A 247 34.91 -5.75 8.34
CA THR A 247 33.81 -6.47 9.01
C THR A 247 33.48 -5.93 10.41
N LEU A 248 34.46 -5.48 11.20
CA LEU A 248 34.29 -5.07 12.59
C LEU A 248 33.77 -3.63 12.82
N SER A 249 33.62 -2.79 11.79
CA SER A 249 33.28 -1.38 11.98
C SER A 249 31.80 -1.13 12.34
N ASP A 250 30.86 -1.81 11.69
CA ASP A 250 29.43 -1.72 12.00
C ASP A 250 28.74 -3.08 11.81
N MET A 251 28.40 -3.73 12.92
CA MET A 251 27.78 -5.05 12.94
C MET A 251 26.27 -5.04 12.61
N LYS A 252 25.62 -3.88 12.62
CA LYS A 252 24.18 -3.74 12.28
C LYS A 252 23.97 -3.50 10.79
N ASP A 253 24.93 -2.84 10.14
CA ASP A 253 24.95 -2.60 8.69
C ASP A 253 25.53 -3.82 7.95
N VAL A 254 24.65 -4.68 7.43
CA VAL A 254 25.05 -5.95 6.79
C VAL A 254 25.35 -5.77 5.29
N GLY A 255 24.65 -4.85 4.62
CA GLY A 255 24.80 -4.64 3.20
C GLY A 255 24.06 -3.43 2.66
N PHE A 256 24.13 -3.28 1.35
CA PHE A 256 23.52 -2.22 0.56
C PHE A 256 22.78 -2.82 -0.62
N LEU A 257 21.55 -2.37 -0.83
CA LEU A 257 20.69 -2.81 -1.92
C LEU A 257 20.33 -1.62 -2.80
N SER A 258 20.58 -1.75 -4.09
CA SER A 258 20.22 -0.81 -5.14
C SER A 258 19.11 -1.42 -6.00
N VAL A 259 18.01 -0.69 -6.19
CA VAL A 259 16.83 -1.13 -6.94
C VAL A 259 16.47 -0.08 -7.98
N LYS A 260 16.69 -0.37 -9.25
CA LYS A 260 16.23 0.47 -10.36
C LYS A 260 14.87 -0.01 -10.85
N VAL A 261 13.86 0.84 -10.76
CA VAL A 261 12.52 0.63 -11.30
C VAL A 261 12.42 1.36 -12.64
N PHE A 262 12.36 0.61 -13.73
CA PHE A 262 12.30 1.20 -15.07
C PHE A 262 10.86 1.49 -15.47
N ARG A 263 10.08 0.43 -15.67
CA ARG A 263 8.72 0.52 -16.22
C ARG A 263 7.90 -0.70 -15.85
N ALA A 264 6.58 -0.59 -16.00
CA ALA A 264 5.68 -1.75 -16.02
C ALA A 264 4.99 -1.84 -17.37
N ASP A 265 4.48 -3.03 -17.69
CA ASP A 265 3.74 -3.27 -18.92
C ASP A 265 2.48 -4.10 -18.64
N ASN A 266 1.49 -3.92 -19.51
CA ASN A 266 0.23 -4.66 -19.54
C ASN A 266 -0.53 -4.66 -18.20
N LEU A 267 -0.53 -3.52 -17.49
CA LEU A 267 -1.26 -3.37 -16.23
C LEU A 267 -2.79 -3.50 -16.45
N PRO A 268 -3.55 -3.93 -15.44
CA PRO A 268 -5.00 -3.93 -15.49
C PRO A 268 -5.54 -2.50 -15.44
N SER A 269 -6.50 -2.18 -16.31
CA SER A 269 -7.25 -0.93 -16.21
C SER A 269 -8.15 -0.93 -14.98
N LYS A 270 -8.08 0.13 -14.19
CA LYS A 270 -8.86 0.30 -12.96
C LYS A 270 -9.79 1.51 -13.02
N ASP A 271 -9.43 2.54 -13.77
CA ASP A 271 -10.28 3.70 -13.96
C ASP A 271 -11.45 3.46 -14.93
N LEU A 272 -12.52 4.22 -14.72
CA LEU A 272 -13.69 4.32 -15.59
C LEU A 272 -13.33 4.64 -17.07
N GLY A 273 -12.15 5.23 -17.31
CA GLY A 273 -11.63 5.55 -18.65
C GLY A 273 -10.83 4.43 -19.33
N GLY A 274 -10.73 3.24 -18.75
CA GLY A 274 -9.99 2.12 -19.33
C GLY A 274 -8.46 2.24 -19.20
N LYS A 275 -7.97 3.18 -18.38
CA LYS A 275 -6.56 3.34 -18.04
C LYS A 275 -6.37 3.27 -16.53
N SER A 276 -5.16 3.56 -16.07
CA SER A 276 -4.77 3.59 -14.66
C SER A 276 -3.78 4.74 -14.47
N ASP A 277 -3.63 5.17 -13.23
CA ASP A 277 -2.66 6.13 -12.73
C ASP A 277 -1.64 5.39 -11.81
N PRO A 278 -0.77 4.52 -12.36
CA PRO A 278 0.05 3.63 -11.56
C PRO A 278 1.28 4.29 -10.92
N PHE A 279 1.58 3.86 -9.70
CA PHE A 279 2.84 4.13 -9.00
C PHE A 279 3.36 2.87 -8.30
N VAL A 280 4.65 2.85 -7.97
CA VAL A 280 5.32 1.70 -7.34
C VAL A 280 5.74 2.06 -5.93
N VAL A 281 5.43 1.17 -5.01
CA VAL A 281 5.88 1.20 -3.62
C VAL A 281 6.85 0.06 -3.40
N ILE A 282 8.03 0.37 -2.89
CA ILE A 282 9.09 -0.58 -2.58
C ILE A 282 9.29 -0.59 -1.07
N GLU A 283 9.17 -1.77 -0.48
CA GLU A 283 9.35 -1.97 0.95
C GLU A 283 10.50 -2.94 1.21
N LEU A 284 11.40 -2.55 2.12
CA LEU A 284 12.37 -3.43 2.73
C LEU A 284 12.19 -3.38 4.25
N VAL A 285 11.55 -4.41 4.80
CA VAL A 285 11.17 -4.50 6.22
C VAL A 285 10.29 -3.31 6.64
N ASN A 286 10.87 -2.30 7.29
CA ASN A 286 10.20 -1.11 7.82
C ASN A 286 10.43 0.14 6.95
N THR A 287 11.39 0.09 6.02
CA THR A 287 11.63 1.17 5.06
C THR A 287 10.66 1.03 3.90
N ARG A 288 9.95 2.11 3.58
CA ARG A 288 9.00 2.19 2.48
C ARG A 288 9.30 3.40 1.62
N LEU A 289 9.60 3.16 0.36
CA LEU A 289 9.83 4.18 -0.65
C LEU A 289 8.81 4.08 -1.77
N GLN A 290 8.54 5.19 -2.47
CA GLN A 290 7.61 5.19 -3.59
C GLN A 290 8.05 6.06 -4.76
N THR A 291 7.63 5.69 -5.97
CA THR A 291 7.82 6.47 -7.20
C THR A 291 6.81 7.61 -7.29
N HIS A 292 7.01 8.50 -8.25
CA HIS A 292 5.94 9.37 -8.74
C HIS A 292 4.85 8.55 -9.46
N THR A 293 3.68 9.15 -9.62
CA THR A 293 2.54 8.57 -10.34
C THR A 293 2.62 8.92 -11.81
N GLU A 294 2.40 7.92 -12.66
CA GLU A 294 2.28 8.10 -14.11
C GLU A 294 0.81 8.06 -14.49
N TYR A 295 0.26 9.16 -15.02
CA TYR A 295 -1.17 9.30 -15.24
C TYR A 295 -1.64 8.70 -16.58
N LYS A 296 -2.82 8.08 -16.56
CA LYS A 296 -3.57 7.61 -17.73
C LYS A 296 -2.73 6.70 -18.63
N THR A 297 -2.09 5.69 -18.04
CA THR A 297 -1.26 4.71 -18.75
C THR A 297 -1.33 3.31 -18.14
N LEU A 298 -1.23 2.28 -18.99
CA LEU A 298 -1.08 0.87 -18.58
C LEU A 298 0.36 0.36 -18.75
N ALA A 299 1.23 1.19 -19.30
CA ALA A 299 2.65 0.93 -19.52
C ALA A 299 3.50 2.09 -18.96
N PRO A 300 3.43 2.34 -17.65
CA PRO A 300 4.12 3.47 -17.02
C PRO A 300 5.64 3.31 -17.04
N GLN A 301 6.35 4.44 -17.09
CA GLN A 301 7.81 4.49 -17.01
C GLN A 301 8.23 5.42 -15.88
N TRP A 302 8.91 4.89 -14.87
CA TRP A 302 9.36 5.67 -13.73
C TRP A 302 10.84 6.02 -13.79
N ASN A 303 11.67 5.08 -14.25
CA ASN A 303 13.13 5.23 -14.33
C ASN A 303 13.75 5.80 -13.03
N LYS A 304 13.37 5.23 -11.89
CA LYS A 304 13.82 5.65 -10.56
C LYS A 304 14.79 4.64 -9.94
N LEU A 305 15.80 5.14 -9.25
CA LEU A 305 16.74 4.35 -8.46
C LEU A 305 16.43 4.54 -6.98
N PHE A 306 16.30 3.43 -6.25
CA PHE A 306 16.12 3.39 -4.81
C PHE A 306 17.28 2.68 -4.15
N THR A 307 17.67 3.14 -2.97
CA THR A 307 18.79 2.57 -2.21
C THR A 307 18.33 2.22 -0.80
N PHE A 308 18.72 1.04 -0.31
CA PHE A 308 18.35 0.56 1.01
C PHE A 308 19.57 0.05 1.76
N MET A 309 19.62 0.32 3.06
CA MET A 309 20.51 -0.35 3.98
C MET A 309 19.94 -1.72 4.36
N VAL A 310 20.70 -2.78 4.08
CA VAL A 310 20.33 -4.15 4.40
C VAL A 310 20.83 -4.49 5.81
N LYS A 311 19.91 -4.72 6.73
CA LYS A 311 20.20 -5.15 8.11
C LYS A 311 20.14 -6.67 8.28
N ASP A 312 19.46 -7.38 7.38
CA ASP A 312 19.31 -8.85 7.39
C ASP A 312 19.12 -9.36 5.96
N ILE A 313 19.97 -10.30 5.54
CA ILE A 313 19.99 -10.89 4.19
C ILE A 313 18.83 -11.85 3.95
N HIS A 314 18.19 -12.36 5.02
CA HIS A 314 17.06 -13.28 4.93
C HIS A 314 15.71 -12.57 4.79
N THR A 315 15.74 -11.27 4.48
CA THR A 315 14.57 -10.45 4.21
C THR A 315 14.18 -10.56 2.73
N CYS A 316 13.00 -10.05 2.40
CA CYS A 316 12.50 -9.99 1.03
C CYS A 316 12.26 -8.53 0.66
N LEU A 317 12.65 -8.17 -0.56
CA LEU A 317 12.27 -6.91 -1.20
C LEU A 317 10.85 -7.04 -1.71
N ASP A 318 9.95 -6.22 -1.19
CA ASP A 318 8.55 -6.19 -1.61
C ASP A 318 8.34 -5.02 -2.56
N VAL A 319 7.88 -5.30 -3.79
CA VAL A 319 7.57 -4.28 -4.79
C VAL A 319 6.09 -4.40 -5.13
N THR A 320 5.33 -3.35 -4.85
CA THR A 320 3.89 -3.31 -5.05
C THR A 320 3.51 -2.16 -5.97
N VAL A 321 2.73 -2.47 -7.01
CA VAL A 321 2.14 -1.48 -7.91
C VAL A 321 0.74 -1.16 -7.41
N TYR A 322 0.46 0.14 -7.29
CA TYR A 322 -0.83 0.69 -6.89
C TYR A 322 -1.34 1.65 -7.96
N ASP A 323 -2.64 1.90 -7.92
CA ASP A 323 -3.33 2.92 -8.71
C ASP A 323 -3.73 4.09 -7.82
N GLU A 324 -3.45 5.32 -8.26
CA GLU A 324 -3.83 6.54 -7.53
C GLU A 324 -5.26 6.99 -7.90
N ASP A 325 -6.23 6.73 -7.01
CA ASP A 325 -7.60 7.22 -7.19
C ASP A 325 -7.78 8.68 -6.70
N PRO A 326 -8.63 9.49 -7.35
CA PRO A 326 -9.00 10.85 -6.91
C PRO A 326 -9.58 10.95 -5.49
N ASN A 327 -10.04 9.83 -4.92
CA ASN A 327 -10.61 9.74 -3.57
C ASN A 327 -9.58 9.36 -2.50
N ASN A 328 -8.28 9.47 -2.81
CA ASN A 328 -7.16 9.25 -1.88
C ASN A 328 -7.15 7.84 -1.24
N LYS A 329 -7.66 6.85 -1.99
CA LYS A 329 -7.60 5.43 -1.65
C LYS A 329 -6.83 4.73 -2.75
N PHE A 330 -5.59 4.34 -2.48
CA PHE A 330 -4.79 3.61 -3.45
C PHE A 330 -5.40 2.23 -3.75
N GLU A 331 -5.68 1.93 -5.01
CA GLU A 331 -6.15 0.60 -5.43
C GLU A 331 -4.95 -0.33 -5.67
N PHE A 332 -5.03 -1.56 -5.19
CA PHE A 332 -3.97 -2.55 -5.41
C PHE A 332 -4.04 -3.10 -6.85
N ILE A 333 -2.93 -2.99 -7.58
CA ILE A 333 -2.79 -3.59 -8.91
C ILE A 333 -2.11 -4.96 -8.80
N GLY A 334 -0.92 -5.02 -8.20
CA GLY A 334 -0.13 -6.25 -8.13
C GLY A 334 1.14 -6.11 -7.30
N ARG A 335 1.70 -7.23 -6.85
CA ARG A 335 2.92 -7.26 -6.03
C ARG A 335 3.87 -8.37 -6.46
N VAL A 336 5.17 -8.12 -6.30
CA VAL A 336 6.21 -9.14 -6.30
C VAL A 336 6.99 -9.06 -4.99
N SER A 337 7.43 -10.22 -4.49
CA SER A 337 8.30 -10.32 -3.32
C SER A 337 9.53 -11.14 -3.71
N ILE A 338 10.71 -10.54 -3.57
CA ILE A 338 11.99 -11.08 -4.05
C ILE A 338 12.90 -11.31 -2.84
N PRO A 339 13.20 -12.56 -2.48
CA PRO A 339 14.19 -12.84 -1.43
C PRO A 339 15.54 -12.24 -1.81
N LEU A 340 16.22 -11.57 -0.86
CA LEU A 340 17.48 -10.90 -1.19
C LEU A 340 18.55 -11.88 -1.69
N LEU A 341 18.61 -13.08 -1.11
CA LEU A 341 19.51 -14.15 -1.52
C LEU A 341 19.22 -14.72 -2.93
N ALA A 342 18.04 -14.44 -3.50
CA ALA A 342 17.68 -14.88 -4.86
C ALA A 342 17.99 -13.81 -5.93
N ILE A 343 18.50 -12.64 -5.53
CA ILE A 343 18.83 -11.55 -6.44
C ILE A 343 20.03 -11.94 -7.31
N ARG A 344 19.94 -11.61 -8.60
CA ARG A 344 21.06 -11.65 -9.53
C ARG A 344 21.48 -10.24 -9.87
N ASN A 345 22.68 -9.86 -9.45
CA ASN A 345 23.14 -8.47 -9.47
C ASN A 345 23.29 -7.92 -10.89
N GLY A 346 22.80 -6.70 -11.11
CA GLY A 346 23.02 -5.93 -12.35
C GLY A 346 22.25 -6.44 -13.56
N GLU A 347 21.38 -7.43 -13.40
CA GLU A 347 20.57 -7.96 -14.50
C GLU A 347 19.18 -7.32 -14.55
N ARG A 348 18.82 -6.78 -15.71
CA ARG A 348 17.47 -6.28 -15.99
C ARG A 348 16.52 -7.44 -16.23
N ARG A 349 15.46 -7.53 -15.44
CA ARG A 349 14.53 -8.66 -15.47
C ARG A 349 13.08 -8.21 -15.31
N TRP A 350 12.21 -8.86 -16.08
CA TRP A 350 10.76 -8.73 -15.91
C TRP A 350 10.28 -9.62 -14.77
N TYR A 351 9.52 -9.02 -13.86
CA TYR A 351 8.89 -9.69 -12.75
C TYR A 351 7.39 -9.68 -12.93
N ALA A 352 6.82 -10.89 -13.01
CA ALA A 352 5.38 -11.08 -13.06
C ALA A 352 4.72 -10.59 -11.76
N LEU A 353 3.69 -9.75 -11.88
CA LEU A 353 2.91 -9.31 -10.73
C LEU A 353 2.02 -10.44 -10.22
N LYS A 354 1.83 -10.49 -8.90
CA LYS A 354 0.97 -11.44 -8.20
C LYS A 354 -0.10 -10.75 -7.37
N ASP A 355 -1.09 -11.53 -6.95
CA ASP A 355 -2.14 -11.07 -6.05
C ASP A 355 -1.57 -10.71 -4.67
N ARG A 356 -2.39 -10.10 -3.81
CA ARG A 356 -1.97 -9.61 -2.49
C ARG A 356 -1.40 -10.70 -1.59
N LYS A 357 -1.78 -11.96 -1.80
CA LYS A 357 -1.27 -13.12 -1.05
C LYS A 357 -0.06 -13.79 -1.72
N LEU A 358 0.40 -13.30 -2.87
CA LEU A 358 1.49 -13.86 -3.67
C LEU A 358 1.23 -15.31 -4.15
N THR A 359 -0.03 -15.70 -4.25
CA THR A 359 -0.48 -17.06 -4.60
C THR A 359 -0.76 -17.22 -6.09
N GLN A 360 -1.35 -16.20 -6.72
CA GLN A 360 -1.78 -16.24 -8.11
C GLN A 360 -1.13 -15.09 -8.88
N ARG A 361 -0.80 -15.35 -10.15
CA ARG A 361 -0.31 -14.32 -11.06
C ARG A 361 -1.47 -13.39 -11.42
N VAL A 362 -1.24 -12.08 -11.40
CA VAL A 362 -2.18 -11.07 -11.89
C VAL A 362 -1.67 -10.50 -13.21
N LYS A 363 -2.52 -9.73 -13.88
CA LYS A 363 -2.16 -9.07 -15.13
C LYS A 363 -1.07 -8.02 -14.86
N GLY A 364 -0.09 -7.96 -15.74
CA GLY A 364 1.00 -6.99 -15.70
C GLY A 364 2.33 -7.54 -15.19
N GLU A 365 3.40 -6.86 -15.58
CA GLU A 365 4.77 -7.17 -15.20
C GLU A 365 5.59 -5.90 -15.02
N ILE A 366 6.63 -5.98 -14.20
CA ILE A 366 7.49 -4.84 -13.86
C ILE A 366 8.95 -5.15 -14.18
N LEU A 367 9.64 -4.22 -14.83
CA LEU A 367 11.04 -4.34 -15.21
C LEU A 367 11.93 -3.70 -14.13
N LEU A 368 12.76 -4.53 -13.50
CA LEU A 368 13.65 -4.13 -12.42
C LEU A 368 15.10 -4.53 -12.73
N GLU A 369 16.06 -3.73 -12.26
CA GLU A 369 17.48 -4.10 -12.13
C GLU A 369 17.84 -3.95 -10.66
N ILE A 370 18.32 -5.04 -10.06
CA ILE A 370 18.56 -5.10 -8.63
C ILE A 370 20.01 -5.49 -8.41
N ASP A 371 20.65 -4.86 -7.45
CA ASP A 371 22.05 -5.05 -7.17
C ASP A 371 22.30 -5.00 -5.65
N LEU A 372 22.81 -6.10 -5.12
CA LEU A 372 22.97 -6.36 -3.70
C LEU A 372 24.45 -6.57 -3.38
N ILE A 373 25.01 -5.69 -2.58
CA ILE A 373 26.37 -5.78 -2.05
C ILE A 373 26.24 -6.03 -0.55
N TYR A 374 26.85 -7.08 -0.02
CA TYR A 374 26.78 -7.35 1.42
C TYR A 374 28.05 -8.04 1.91
N ASN A 375 28.31 -7.87 3.21
CA ASN A 375 29.41 -8.57 3.87
C ASN A 375 28.93 -9.96 4.33
N PRO A 376 29.53 -11.07 3.84
CA PRO A 376 29.07 -12.42 4.17
C PRO A 376 29.26 -12.78 5.65
N ILE A 377 30.30 -12.25 6.30
CA ILE A 377 30.58 -12.53 7.72
C ILE A 377 29.56 -11.82 8.61
N ARG A 378 29.29 -10.54 8.34
CA ARG A 378 28.23 -9.79 9.07
C ARG A 378 26.87 -10.44 8.88
N ALA A 379 26.54 -10.88 7.66
CA ALA A 379 25.29 -11.59 7.37
C ALA A 379 25.17 -12.93 8.11
N ALA A 380 26.26 -13.70 8.18
CA ALA A 380 26.30 -14.96 8.94
C ALA A 380 26.09 -14.72 10.43
N LEU A 381 26.79 -13.74 11.02
CA LEU A 381 26.63 -13.38 12.44
C LEU A 381 25.22 -12.86 12.74
N ARG A 382 24.66 -12.03 11.84
CA ARG A 382 23.30 -11.51 11.97
C ARG A 382 22.23 -12.59 11.93
N THR A 383 22.48 -13.72 11.27
CA THR A 383 21.53 -14.84 11.14
C THR A 383 21.15 -15.43 12.52
N PHE A 384 22.06 -15.37 13.49
CA PHE A 384 21.80 -15.84 14.86
C PHE A 384 21.03 -14.83 15.71
N ASN A 385 20.94 -13.58 15.27
CA ASN A 385 20.17 -12.54 15.95
C ASN A 385 18.71 -12.56 15.47
N PRO A 386 17.74 -12.23 16.34
CA PRO A 386 16.33 -12.22 15.96
C PRO A 386 16.09 -11.27 14.78
N LYS A 387 15.22 -11.68 13.85
CA LYS A 387 14.82 -10.84 12.71
C LYS A 387 14.20 -9.55 13.21
N GLU A 388 14.46 -8.45 12.50
CA GLU A 388 13.80 -7.18 12.78
C GLU A 388 12.28 -7.35 12.64
N LYS A 389 11.55 -6.89 13.66
CA LYS A 389 10.09 -6.94 13.63
C LYS A 389 9.60 -5.91 12.62
N LYS A 390 8.85 -6.36 11.62
CA LYS A 390 8.08 -5.47 10.74
C LYS A 390 6.95 -4.88 11.59
N TYR A 391 7.00 -3.57 11.85
CA TYR A 391 6.02 -2.92 12.73
C TYR A 391 4.64 -2.92 12.08
N PHE A 392 4.52 -2.48 10.83
CA PHE A 392 3.25 -2.48 10.14
C PHE A 392 2.95 -3.82 9.47
N VAL A 393 2.11 -4.63 10.14
CA VAL A 393 1.48 -5.81 9.55
C VAL A 393 -0.02 -5.60 9.57
N LYS A 394 -0.67 -5.62 8.39
CA LYS A 394 -2.14 -5.58 8.34
C LYS A 394 -2.67 -6.84 9.04
N ASN A 395 -3.26 -6.68 10.22
CA ASN A 395 -3.82 -7.79 10.99
C ASN A 395 -4.79 -8.59 10.09
N PRO A 396 -4.62 -9.92 10.00
CA PRO A 396 -5.58 -10.75 9.29
C PRO A 396 -6.94 -10.56 9.97
N LYS A 397 -7.99 -10.25 9.22
CA LYS A 397 -9.33 -10.18 9.81
C LYS A 397 -9.83 -11.59 10.10
N PHE A 398 -10.51 -11.79 11.22
CA PHE A 398 -11.25 -13.02 11.51
C PHE A 398 -12.15 -13.40 10.33
N LYS A 399 -12.08 -14.66 9.91
CA LYS A 399 -12.90 -15.21 8.84
C LYS A 399 -13.70 -16.39 9.38
N ALA A 400 -14.98 -16.17 9.66
CA ALA A 400 -15.87 -17.18 10.22
C ALA A 400 -15.88 -18.50 9.42
N ALA A 401 -15.88 -18.41 8.08
CA ALA A 401 -15.85 -19.59 7.21
C ALA A 401 -14.55 -20.40 7.36
N LEU A 402 -13.39 -19.72 7.43
CA LEU A 402 -12.10 -20.37 7.61
C LEU A 402 -12.01 -20.99 9.02
N PHE A 403 -12.49 -20.28 10.04
CA PHE A 403 -12.53 -20.82 11.40
C PHE A 403 -13.39 -22.09 11.49
N ARG A 404 -14.61 -22.09 10.94
CA ARG A 404 -15.47 -23.29 10.91
C ARG A 404 -14.81 -24.46 10.18
N ALA A 405 -14.21 -24.21 9.02
CA ALA A 405 -13.48 -25.23 8.28
C ALA A 405 -12.31 -25.81 9.09
N THR A 406 -11.54 -24.96 9.77
CA THR A 406 -10.41 -25.36 10.61
C THR A 406 -10.88 -26.20 11.81
N VAL A 407 -11.98 -25.80 12.47
CA VAL A 407 -12.56 -26.55 13.59
C VAL A 407 -13.11 -27.90 13.15
N MET A 408 -13.72 -27.97 11.96
CA MET A 408 -14.23 -29.21 11.41
C MET A 408 -13.10 -30.18 11.08
N GLN A 409 -12.01 -29.71 10.46
CA GLN A 409 -10.79 -30.49 10.24
C GLN A 409 -10.20 -31.00 11.57
N LEU A 410 -10.11 -30.15 12.59
CA LEU A 410 -9.62 -30.56 13.90
C LEU A 410 -10.53 -31.62 14.55
N LYS A 411 -11.86 -31.50 14.38
CA LYS A 411 -12.82 -32.49 14.86
C LYS A 411 -12.59 -33.85 14.20
N GLU A 412 -12.30 -33.89 12.89
CA GLU A 412 -11.96 -35.15 12.21
C GLU A 412 -10.72 -35.80 12.83
N PHE A 413 -9.66 -35.03 13.10
CA PHE A 413 -8.47 -35.53 13.80
C PHE A 413 -8.78 -36.06 15.20
N VAL A 414 -9.59 -35.34 15.98
CA VAL A 414 -9.99 -35.80 17.32
C VAL A 414 -10.81 -37.09 17.25
N MET A 415 -11.72 -37.20 16.28
CA MET A 415 -12.50 -38.42 16.08
C MET A 415 -11.61 -39.60 15.66
N GLU A 416 -10.58 -39.38 14.86
CA GLU A 416 -9.57 -40.41 14.54
C GLU A 416 -8.81 -40.86 15.80
N ILE A 417 -8.38 -39.94 16.66
CA ILE A 417 -7.73 -40.27 17.94
C ILE A 417 -8.67 -41.07 18.86
N ILE A 418 -9.94 -40.67 18.94
CA ILE A 418 -10.96 -41.38 19.73
C ILE A 418 -11.16 -42.80 19.17
N SER A 419 -11.26 -42.95 17.85
CA SER A 419 -11.35 -44.26 17.20
C SER A 419 -10.14 -45.15 17.51
N TRP A 420 -8.92 -44.59 17.52
CA TRP A 420 -7.71 -45.32 17.90
C TRP A 420 -7.71 -45.73 19.38
N LYS A 421 -8.15 -44.84 20.27
CA LYS A 421 -8.31 -45.13 21.69
C LYS A 421 -9.33 -46.27 21.88
N ASP A 422 -10.49 -46.19 21.24
CA ASP A 422 -11.54 -47.21 21.35
C ASP A 422 -11.06 -48.54 20.76
N TYR A 423 -10.28 -48.51 19.68
CA TYR A 423 -9.64 -49.69 19.11
C TYR A 423 -8.63 -50.31 20.11
N ALA A 424 -7.74 -49.51 20.69
CA ALA A 424 -6.80 -49.99 21.70
C ALA A 424 -7.53 -50.57 22.93
N GLN A 425 -8.57 -49.89 23.42
CA GLN A 425 -9.40 -50.38 24.52
C GLN A 425 -10.12 -51.69 24.15
N SER A 426 -10.55 -51.86 22.89
CA SER A 426 -11.17 -53.11 22.43
C SER A 426 -10.21 -54.29 22.46
N CYS A 427 -8.91 -54.06 22.25
CA CYS A 427 -7.86 -55.08 22.41
C CYS A 427 -7.72 -55.52 23.87
N PHE A 428 -7.80 -54.58 24.84
CA PHE A 428 -7.70 -54.89 26.26
C PHE A 428 -8.98 -55.51 26.85
N ASN A 429 -10.15 -55.05 26.39
CA ASN A 429 -11.45 -55.53 26.86
C ASN A 429 -11.89 -56.86 26.22
N TRP A 430 -11.02 -57.54 25.46
CA TRP A 430 -11.29 -58.85 24.84
C TRP A 430 -12.57 -58.93 23.99
N HIS A 431 -12.98 -57.82 23.36
CA HIS A 431 -14.19 -57.78 22.52
C HIS A 431 -14.05 -58.59 21.21
N SER A 432 -12.81 -58.84 20.76
CA SER A 432 -12.51 -59.70 19.62
C SER A 432 -11.24 -60.51 19.90
N THR A 433 -11.38 -61.84 19.96
CA THR A 433 -10.32 -62.77 20.32
C THR A 433 -9.10 -62.66 19.40
N THR A 434 -9.30 -62.45 18.10
CA THR A 434 -8.19 -62.30 17.13
C THR A 434 -7.40 -61.01 17.34
N ARG A 435 -8.07 -59.89 17.64
CA ARG A 435 -7.41 -58.58 17.87
C ARG A 435 -6.62 -58.55 19.18
N SER A 436 -7.17 -59.14 20.24
CA SER A 436 -6.50 -59.23 21.55
C SER A 436 -5.28 -60.15 21.51
N ILE A 437 -5.36 -61.28 20.81
CA ILE A 437 -4.21 -62.18 20.61
C ILE A 437 -3.11 -61.48 19.80
N THR A 438 -3.46 -60.79 18.72
CA THR A 438 -2.47 -60.06 17.89
C THR A 438 -1.78 -58.95 18.69
N ALA A 439 -2.55 -58.17 19.46
CA ALA A 439 -2.01 -57.13 20.34
C ALA A 439 -1.10 -57.73 21.44
N PHE A 440 -1.47 -58.90 21.99
CA PHE A 440 -0.65 -59.60 22.98
C PHE A 440 0.67 -60.11 22.39
N VAL A 441 0.66 -60.66 21.17
CA VAL A 441 1.88 -61.09 20.47
C VAL A 441 2.80 -59.89 20.17
N VAL A 442 2.24 -58.76 19.72
CA VAL A 442 3.00 -57.52 19.50
C VAL A 442 3.56 -56.97 20.82
N TYR A 443 2.80 -57.03 21.90
CA TYR A 443 3.26 -56.64 23.24
C TYR A 443 4.40 -57.53 23.75
N ILE A 444 4.27 -58.85 23.62
CA ILE A 444 5.34 -59.80 23.99
C ILE A 444 6.59 -59.54 23.13
N PHE A 445 6.44 -59.32 21.83
CA PHE A 445 7.56 -58.96 20.97
C PHE A 445 8.21 -57.63 21.39
N ALA A 446 7.42 -56.61 21.70
CA ALA A 446 7.94 -55.33 22.18
C ALA A 446 8.66 -55.49 23.53
N VAL A 447 8.10 -56.21 24.49
CA VAL A 447 8.72 -56.40 25.82
C VAL A 447 9.96 -57.29 25.77
N CYS A 448 9.99 -58.31 24.91
CA CYS A 448 11.12 -59.22 24.79
C CYS A 448 12.30 -58.64 23.98
N TYR A 449 12.06 -57.68 23.07
CA TYR A 449 13.08 -57.20 22.13
C TYR A 449 13.33 -55.68 22.15
N MET A 450 12.51 -54.85 22.81
CA MET A 450 12.73 -53.39 22.90
C MET A 450 13.35 -52.98 24.23
N GLU A 451 14.63 -52.62 24.20
CA GLU A 451 15.31 -51.89 25.29
C GLU A 451 15.17 -50.37 25.10
N LEU A 452 15.30 -49.57 26.18
CA LEU A 452 14.97 -48.13 26.20
C LEU A 452 15.69 -47.27 25.12
N TYR A 453 16.88 -47.69 24.66
CA TYR A 453 17.65 -46.99 23.62
C TYR A 453 17.21 -47.31 22.18
N HIS A 454 16.30 -48.26 21.98
CA HIS A 454 15.73 -48.57 20.66
C HIS A 454 14.68 -47.54 20.21
N VAL A 455 14.15 -46.74 21.12
CA VAL A 455 13.15 -45.69 20.81
C VAL A 455 13.74 -44.60 19.89
N PRO A 456 14.93 -44.01 20.17
CA PRO A 456 15.61 -43.14 19.21
C PRO A 456 15.94 -43.80 17.87
N LEU A 457 16.36 -45.07 17.88
CA LEU A 457 16.72 -45.84 16.68
C LEU A 457 15.52 -46.14 15.78
N GLY A 458 14.36 -46.46 16.35
CA GLY A 458 13.11 -46.63 15.61
C GLY A 458 12.63 -45.34 14.94
N LEU A 459 12.82 -44.20 15.61
CA LEU A 459 12.51 -42.87 15.06
C LEU A 459 13.47 -42.50 13.92
N LEU A 460 14.75 -42.86 14.05
CA LEU A 460 15.76 -42.75 12.99
C LEU A 460 15.50 -43.70 11.82
N PHE A 461 15.03 -44.92 12.08
CA PHE A 461 14.70 -45.91 11.04
C PHE A 461 13.47 -45.48 10.22
N LEU A 462 12.46 -44.85 10.84
CA LEU A 462 11.34 -44.24 10.12
C LEU A 462 11.81 -43.13 9.17
N LEU A 463 12.76 -42.29 9.61
CA LEU A 463 13.35 -41.25 8.77
C LEU A 463 14.26 -41.83 7.67
N PHE A 464 15.02 -42.89 7.98
CA PHE A 464 15.93 -43.56 7.04
C PHE A 464 15.18 -44.35 5.96
N ARG A 465 14.07 -45.01 6.31
CA ARG A 465 13.19 -45.68 5.36
C ARG A 465 12.57 -44.68 4.37
N GLY A 466 12.11 -43.52 4.86
CA GLY A 466 11.62 -42.43 4.01
C GLY A 466 12.69 -41.84 3.09
N TYR A 467 13.96 -41.80 3.54
CA TYR A 467 15.10 -41.36 2.74
C TYR A 467 15.48 -42.36 1.64
N VAL A 468 15.54 -43.66 1.95
CA VAL A 468 15.88 -44.72 0.98
C VAL A 468 14.78 -44.88 -0.07
N TYR A 469 13.50 -44.83 0.31
CA TYR A 469 12.39 -44.92 -0.63
C TYR A 469 12.35 -43.72 -1.59
N ARG A 470 12.62 -42.50 -1.10
CA ARG A 470 12.73 -41.30 -1.95
C ARG A 470 13.89 -41.37 -2.95
N ARG A 471 15.01 -41.98 -2.56
CA ARG A 471 16.17 -42.18 -3.44
C ARG A 471 15.91 -43.26 -4.51
N ILE A 472 15.03 -44.22 -4.22
CA ILE A 472 14.58 -45.25 -5.17
C ILE A 472 13.49 -44.70 -6.10
N SER A 473 12.57 -43.87 -5.59
CA SER A 473 11.48 -43.29 -6.40
C SER A 473 11.95 -42.17 -7.34
N ASP A 474 13.06 -41.49 -7.04
CA ASP A 474 13.67 -40.54 -7.99
C ASP A 474 14.20 -41.22 -9.27
N ASN A 475 14.40 -42.55 -9.29
CA ASN A 475 14.81 -43.31 -10.48
C ASN A 475 13.64 -43.81 -11.35
N LEU A 476 12.38 -43.55 -10.97
CA LEU A 476 11.19 -43.91 -11.75
C LEU A 476 10.25 -42.70 -11.83
N ARG A 477 10.58 -41.72 -12.68
CA ARG A 477 9.69 -40.59 -12.99
C ARG A 477 8.91 -40.84 -14.28
N ILE A 478 7.59 -40.77 -14.18
CA ILE A 478 6.65 -40.39 -15.26
C ILE A 478 5.71 -39.31 -14.65
N PRO A 479 5.06 -38.41 -15.42
CA PRO A 479 5.06 -36.96 -15.26
C PRO A 479 3.89 -36.45 -14.37
N PRO A 480 3.83 -35.15 -14.05
CA PRO A 480 2.90 -34.63 -13.07
C PRO A 480 1.54 -34.30 -13.72
N ASP A 481 0.55 -35.16 -13.52
CA ASP A 481 -0.85 -34.76 -13.60
C ASP A 481 -1.55 -35.19 -12.30
N SER A 482 -1.79 -34.20 -11.43
CA SER A 482 -2.74 -34.33 -10.32
C SER A 482 -3.80 -33.23 -10.48
N PRO A 483 -5.10 -33.56 -10.48
CA PRO A 483 -6.14 -32.56 -10.58
C PRO A 483 -6.15 -31.71 -9.29
N ARG A 484 -6.04 -30.39 -9.46
CA ARG A 484 -6.34 -29.45 -8.39
C ARG A 484 -7.84 -29.51 -8.13
N ILE A 485 -8.22 -29.82 -6.90
CA ILE A 485 -9.60 -29.72 -6.44
C ILE A 485 -9.95 -28.23 -6.37
N ASP A 486 -10.54 -27.71 -7.45
CA ASP A 486 -11.24 -26.43 -7.46
C ASP A 486 -12.58 -26.59 -6.74
N LEU A 487 -12.65 -26.21 -5.46
CA LEU A 487 -13.94 -26.00 -4.81
C LEU A 487 -14.52 -24.64 -5.25
N LYS A 488 -15.31 -24.66 -6.33
CA LYS A 488 -16.27 -23.58 -6.64
C LYS A 488 -17.33 -23.55 -5.54
N ILE A 489 -17.30 -22.55 -4.68
CA ILE A 489 -18.38 -22.26 -3.73
C ILE A 489 -19.27 -21.18 -4.33
N HIS A 490 -20.54 -21.55 -4.57
CA HIS A 490 -21.61 -20.63 -4.92
C HIS A 490 -21.72 -19.50 -3.88
N LYS A 491 -21.67 -18.24 -4.35
CA LYS A 491 -22.10 -17.09 -3.56
C LYS A 491 -23.62 -17.16 -3.40
N SER A 492 -24.10 -17.35 -2.19
CA SER A 492 -25.44 -16.91 -1.81
C SER A 492 -25.32 -15.55 -1.13
N ASP A 493 -25.89 -14.54 -1.78
CA ASP A 493 -26.05 -13.20 -1.25
C ASP A 493 -27.01 -13.23 -0.06
N ALA A 494 -26.50 -12.98 1.13
CA ALA A 494 -27.31 -12.64 2.29
C ALA A 494 -27.03 -11.17 2.64
N ASN A 495 -27.96 -10.32 2.18
CA ASN A 495 -28.15 -8.95 2.61
C ASN A 495 -27.96 -8.79 4.12
N ASN A 496 -27.12 -7.85 4.52
CA ASN A 496 -27.23 -7.26 5.85
C ASN A 496 -27.13 -5.73 5.71
N LYS A 497 -28.25 -5.14 5.28
CA LYS A 497 -28.57 -3.74 5.54
C LYS A 497 -29.21 -3.66 6.93
N ASN A 498 -28.92 -2.56 7.61
CA ASN A 498 -29.46 -2.11 8.89
C ASN A 498 -28.66 -2.58 10.11
N VAL A 499 -27.76 -1.73 10.61
CA VAL A 499 -27.98 -1.00 11.88
C VAL A 499 -27.09 0.25 11.86
N LYS A 500 -27.73 1.42 11.72
CA LYS A 500 -27.18 2.72 12.15
C LYS A 500 -28.30 3.44 12.88
N LYS A 501 -28.21 3.49 14.21
CA LYS A 501 -28.54 4.61 15.10
C LYS A 501 -28.64 4.07 16.53
N GLU A 502 -27.63 4.40 17.34
CA GLU A 502 -27.77 4.76 18.75
C GLU A 502 -26.38 5.12 19.27
N ALA A 503 -26.07 6.41 19.18
CA ALA A 503 -24.81 6.99 19.59
C ALA A 503 -24.95 7.51 21.02
N GLN A 504 -24.38 6.79 21.99
CA GLN A 504 -23.66 7.35 23.13
C GLN A 504 -22.98 6.30 24.05
N ASN A 505 -23.25 4.99 23.87
CA ASN A 505 -22.57 3.90 24.62
C ASN A 505 -21.70 2.96 23.74
N GLN A 506 -21.41 3.34 22.50
CA GLN A 506 -20.82 2.43 21.50
C GLN A 506 -19.30 2.24 21.58
N SER A 507 -18.52 3.08 22.26
CA SER A 507 -17.06 2.91 22.25
C SER A 507 -16.62 1.66 23.02
N SER A 508 -17.14 1.44 24.22
CA SER A 508 -16.79 0.26 25.03
C SER A 508 -17.22 -1.06 24.39
N LEU A 509 -18.40 -1.10 23.76
CA LEU A 509 -18.90 -2.29 23.06
C LEU A 509 -18.15 -2.53 21.74
N LEU A 510 -17.83 -1.49 20.98
CA LEU A 510 -17.02 -1.65 19.76
C LEU A 510 -15.59 -2.06 20.10
N GLU A 511 -15.07 -1.62 21.25
CA GLU A 511 -13.76 -2.02 21.76
C GLU A 511 -13.73 -3.44 22.29
N THR A 512 -14.76 -3.88 23.02
CA THR A 512 -14.89 -5.30 23.39
C THR A 512 -15.09 -6.16 22.14
N ILE A 513 -15.87 -5.71 21.16
CA ILE A 513 -16.03 -6.41 19.87
C ILE A 513 -14.70 -6.45 19.11
N SER A 514 -13.91 -5.37 19.09
CA SER A 514 -12.60 -5.34 18.43
C SER A 514 -11.58 -6.23 19.15
N SER A 515 -11.53 -6.19 20.48
CA SER A 515 -10.67 -7.05 21.30
C SER A 515 -11.06 -8.53 21.17
N VAL A 516 -12.36 -8.82 21.13
CA VAL A 516 -12.89 -10.17 20.82
C VAL A 516 -12.50 -10.58 19.40
N GLN A 517 -12.57 -9.67 18.43
CA GLN A 517 -12.17 -9.96 17.06
C GLN A 517 -10.66 -10.25 16.95
N ASP A 518 -9.82 -9.52 17.67
CA ASP A 518 -8.37 -9.73 17.69
C ASP A 518 -8.01 -11.06 18.38
N THR A 519 -8.62 -11.36 19.53
CA THR A 519 -8.42 -12.64 20.23
C THR A 519 -8.92 -13.82 19.38
N LEU A 520 -10.09 -13.71 18.74
CA LEU A 520 -10.60 -14.71 17.79
C LEU A 520 -9.66 -14.91 16.60
N THR A 521 -9.01 -13.85 16.12
CA THR A 521 -8.05 -13.92 15.03
C THR A 521 -6.78 -14.67 15.45
N VAL A 522 -6.26 -14.40 16.66
CA VAL A 522 -5.10 -15.12 17.21
C VAL A 522 -5.44 -16.60 17.35
N VAL A 523 -6.60 -16.93 17.95
CA VAL A 523 -7.07 -18.32 18.08
C VAL A 523 -7.21 -18.98 16.71
N GLN A 524 -7.83 -18.31 15.74
CA GLN A 524 -7.96 -18.82 14.39
C GLN A 524 -6.60 -19.10 13.75
N THR A 525 -5.61 -18.21 13.92
CA THR A 525 -4.26 -18.38 13.35
C THR A 525 -3.54 -19.57 13.97
N SER A 526 -3.62 -19.71 15.29
CA SER A 526 -3.07 -20.86 16.01
C SER A 526 -3.72 -22.18 15.59
N LEU A 527 -5.05 -22.21 15.43
CA LEU A 527 -5.77 -23.40 14.97
C LEU A 527 -5.40 -23.77 13.52
N VAL A 528 -5.25 -22.79 12.63
CA VAL A 528 -4.80 -23.03 11.25
C VAL A 528 -3.38 -23.60 11.22
N PHE A 529 -2.50 -23.11 12.09
CA PHE A 529 -1.16 -23.67 12.23
C PHE A 529 -1.18 -25.13 12.72
N ILE A 530 -1.95 -25.41 13.78
CA ILE A 530 -2.08 -26.76 14.35
C ILE A 530 -2.66 -27.73 13.32
N THR A 531 -3.74 -27.37 12.64
CA THR A 531 -4.35 -28.21 11.60
C THR A 531 -3.40 -28.45 10.43
N ALA A 532 -2.68 -27.43 9.95
CA ALA A 532 -1.67 -27.61 8.90
C ALA A 532 -0.52 -28.53 9.34
N LEU A 533 -0.13 -28.47 10.62
CA LEU A 533 0.88 -29.36 11.19
C LEU A 533 0.36 -30.80 11.28
N LEU A 534 -0.86 -31.01 11.78
CA LEU A 534 -1.52 -32.32 11.84
C LEU A 534 -1.73 -32.92 10.44
N ASP A 535 -2.15 -32.12 9.46
CA ASP A 535 -2.28 -32.54 8.06
C ASP A 535 -0.93 -32.96 7.48
N ARG A 536 0.15 -32.24 7.79
CA ARG A 536 1.50 -32.65 7.39
C ARG A 536 1.86 -33.99 8.01
N ILE A 537 1.69 -34.15 9.32
CA ILE A 537 1.97 -35.42 10.03
C ILE A 537 1.15 -36.56 9.43
N LYS A 538 -0.16 -36.37 9.21
CA LYS A 538 -1.05 -37.37 8.61
C LYS A 538 -0.65 -37.72 7.18
N LYS A 539 -0.29 -36.75 6.34
CA LYS A 539 0.21 -37.02 4.99
C LYS A 539 1.53 -37.77 5.02
N TYR A 540 2.43 -37.44 5.96
CA TYR A 540 3.64 -38.23 6.20
C TYR A 540 3.34 -39.65 6.68
N ALA A 541 2.33 -39.85 7.52
CA ALA A 541 1.95 -41.17 8.02
C ALA A 541 1.23 -42.03 6.96
N ILE A 542 0.40 -41.43 6.09
CA ILE A 542 -0.40 -42.14 5.09
C ILE A 542 0.38 -42.37 3.79
N TYR A 543 1.09 -41.36 3.29
CA TYR A 543 1.82 -41.41 2.01
C TYR A 543 3.33 -41.61 2.18
N GLY A 544 3.84 -41.57 3.41
CA GLY A 544 5.21 -41.96 3.75
C GLY A 544 5.32 -43.43 4.17
N SER A 545 4.59 -44.33 3.50
CA SER A 545 4.71 -45.78 3.66
C SER A 545 5.43 -46.44 2.49
#